data_AF-A0A8K0X0Z8-F1
#
_entry.id   AF-A0A8K0X0Z8-F1
#
_cell.length_a   1.000
_cell.length_b   1.000
_cell.length_c   1.000
_cell.angle_alpha   90.00
_cell.angle_beta   90.00
_cell.angle_gamma   90.00
#
_symmetry.space_group_name_H-M   'P 1'
#
loop_
_entity.id
_entity.type
_entity.pdbx_description
1 polymer ?
#
loop_
_entity_poly.entity_id
_entity_poly.type
_entity_poly.pdbx_seq_one_letter_code
_entity_poly.pdbx_strand_id
1 'polypeptide(L)' 'EAETVYSQDLGLSKDLSRRKAHLGNVWGLHGLHEFLVRNDKEEEAWVLSLQKDIVMAFADTSVAASCFCRVSTVGNKTNG' A
#
# COMPACT_ATOMS: atom_id res chain seq x y z
N GLU A 1 -6.41 6.47 -10.52
CA GLU A 1 -5.61 5.37 -11.08
C GLU A 1 -4.90 4.55 -10.01
N ALA A 2 -4.10 5.16 -9.12
CA ALA A 2 -3.39 4.43 -8.06
C ALA A 2 -4.31 3.59 -7.15
N GLU A 3 -5.45 4.15 -6.72
CA GLU A 3 -6.47 3.44 -5.92
C GLU A 3 -6.94 2.15 -6.60
N THR A 4 -7.25 2.23 -7.89
CA THR A 4 -7.77 1.11 -8.68
C THR A 4 -6.71 0.03 -8.84
N VAL A 5 -5.46 0.41 -9.09
CA VAL A 5 -4.33 -0.53 -9.21
C VAL A 5 -4.11 -1.27 -7.89
N TYR A 6 -4.07 -0.55 -6.75
CA TYR A 6 -3.91 -1.20 -5.45
C TYR A 6 -5.13 -2.02 -5.05
N SER A 7 -6.34 -1.56 -5.34
CA SER A 7 -7.57 -2.30 -5.06
C SER A 7 -7.67 -3.58 -5.90
N GLN A 8 -7.20 -3.54 -7.14
CA GLN A 8 -7.12 -4.71 -8.01
C GLN A 8 -6.05 -5.71 -7.55
N ASP A 9 -4.86 -5.23 -7.16
CA ASP A 9 -3.79 -6.09 -6.64
C ASP A 9 -4.18 -6.75 -5.31
N LEU A 10 -4.87 -6.02 -4.44
CA LEU A 10 -5.42 -6.53 -3.18
C LEU A 10 -6.70 -7.36 -3.35
N GLY A 11 -7.25 -7.47 -4.56
CA GLY A 11 -8.50 -8.19 -4.82
C GLY A 11 -9.74 -7.57 -4.16
N LEU A 12 -9.67 -6.28 -3.82
CA LEU A 12 -10.80 -5.47 -3.32
C LEU A 12 -11.71 -5.00 -4.47
N SER A 13 -11.18 -4.94 -5.70
CA SER A 13 -11.98 -4.67 -6.90
C SER A 13 -12.68 -5.94 -7.40
N LYS A 14 -13.95 -5.78 -7.80
CA LYS A 14 -14.77 -6.85 -8.40
C LYS A 14 -14.37 -7.18 -9.84
N ASP A 15 -13.51 -6.37 -10.46
CA ASP A 15 -13.18 -6.46 -11.89
C ASP A 15 -12.09 -7.49 -12.21
N LEU A 16 -11.29 -7.90 -11.22
CA LEU A 16 -10.18 -8.82 -11.41
C LEU A 16 -10.45 -10.17 -10.73
N SER A 17 -10.16 -11.26 -11.45
CA SER A 17 -10.34 -12.62 -10.91
C SER A 17 -9.51 -12.79 -9.64
N ARG A 18 -10.18 -13.18 -8.55
CA ARG A 18 -9.62 -13.41 -7.21
C ARG A 18 -8.37 -14.32 -7.20
N ARG A 19 -8.15 -15.11 -8.25
CA ARG A 19 -6.94 -15.94 -8.46
C ARG A 19 -5.65 -15.16 -8.70
N LYS A 20 -5.71 -13.88 -9.08
CA LYS A 20 -4.54 -13.01 -9.30
C LYS A 20 -4.31 -11.99 -8.18
N ALA A 21 -5.19 -11.97 -7.18
CA ALA A 21 -5.09 -11.02 -6.08
C ALA A 21 -4.05 -11.49 -5.04
N HIS A 22 -3.10 -10.62 -4.72
CA HIS A 22 -2.18 -10.79 -3.60
C HIS A 22 -2.83 -10.23 -2.34
N LEU A 23 -3.76 -10.99 -1.79
CA LEU A 23 -4.47 -10.65 -0.56
C LEU A 23 -3.45 -10.38 0.55
N GLY A 24 -3.45 -9.16 1.08
CA GLY A 24 -2.52 -8.75 2.13
C GLY A 24 -1.11 -8.41 1.64
N ASN A 25 -0.91 -8.03 0.38
CA ASN A 25 0.36 -7.44 -0.04
C ASN A 25 0.62 -6.13 0.74
N VAL A 26 1.69 -6.10 1.54
CA VAL A 26 2.08 -4.94 2.37
C VAL A 26 2.22 -3.68 1.53
N TRP A 27 2.80 -3.80 0.33
CA TRP A 27 3.04 -2.67 -0.57
C TRP A 27 1.74 -2.09 -1.14
N GLY A 28 0.80 -2.97 -1.52
CA GLY A 28 -0.52 -2.59 -2.00
C GLY A 28 -1.36 -1.93 -0.90
N LEU A 29 -1.35 -2.50 0.31
CA LEU A 29 -2.05 -1.93 1.48
C LEU A 29 -1.48 -0.55 1.85
N HIS A 30 -0.16 -0.40 1.86
CA HIS A 30 0.48 0.87 2.17
C HIS A 30 0.16 1.94 1.11
N GLY A 31 0.20 1.58 -0.17
CA GLY A 31 -0.10 2.50 -1.27
C GLY A 31 -1.56 2.94 -1.30
N LEU A 32 -2.48 2.01 -1.04
CA LEU A 32 -3.90 2.33 -0.93
C LEU A 32 -4.19 3.22 0.28
N HIS A 33 -3.61 2.90 1.43
CA HIS A 33 -3.76 3.72 2.65
C HIS A 33 -3.23 5.15 2.43
N GLU A 34 -2.03 5.33 1.86
CA GLU A 34 -1.52 6.66 1.51
C GLU A 34 -2.47 7.42 0.57
N PHE A 35 -3.02 6.74 -0.43
CA PHE A 35 -3.97 7.36 -1.35
C PHE A 35 -5.25 7.80 -0.63
N LEU A 36 -5.82 6.96 0.22
CA LEU A 36 -7.06 7.26 0.94
C LEU A 36 -6.89 8.42 1.92
N VAL A 37 -5.78 8.45 2.66
CA VAL A 37 -5.42 9.57 3.55
C VAL A 37 -5.28 10.87 2.75
N ARG A 38 -4.71 10.83 1.53
CA ARG A 38 -4.54 12.03 0.69
C ARG A 38 -5.82 12.51 0.02
N ASN A 39 -6.86 11.69 -0.05
CA ASN A 39 -8.17 12.06 -0.60
C ASN A 39 -9.21 12.31 0.50
N ASP A 40 -8.78 12.54 1.74
CA ASP A 40 -9.65 12.78 2.90
C ASP A 40 -10.67 11.64 3.15
N LYS A 41 -10.36 10.42 2.71
CA LYS A 41 -11.19 9.22 2.93
C LYS A 41 -10.78 8.50 4.21
N GLU A 42 -10.91 9.18 5.34
CA GLU A 42 -10.42 8.69 6.63
C GLU A 42 -11.11 7.38 7.09
N GLU A 43 -12.39 7.19 6.80
CA GLU A 43 -13.13 5.98 7.19
C GLU A 43 -12.56 4.72 6.53
N GLU A 44 -12.31 4.79 5.21
CA GLU A 44 -11.72 3.71 4.44
C GLU A 44 -10.24 3.48 4.85
N ALA A 45 -9.51 4.57 5.10
CA ALA A 45 -8.13 4.50 5.60
C ALA A 45 -8.07 3.83 6.99
N TRP A 46 -9.02 4.12 7.87
CA TRP A 46 -9.10 3.53 9.21
C TRP A 46 -9.31 2.02 9.13
N VAL A 47 -10.24 1.55 8.30
CA VAL A 47 -10.47 0.11 8.10
C VAL A 47 -9.21 -0.58 7.56
N LEU A 48 -8.52 0.05 6.60
CA LEU A 48 -7.29 -0.47 6.04
C LEU A 48 -6.09 -0.38 6.99
N SER A 49 -6.09 0.54 7.96
CA SER A 49 -5.00 0.70 8.92
C SER A 49 -4.82 -0.55 9.78
N LEU A 50 -5.93 -1.13 10.26
CA LEU A 50 -5.89 -2.36 11.04
C LEU A 50 -5.35 -3.54 10.23
N GLN A 51 -5.79 -3.68 8.98
CA GLN A 51 -5.31 -4.73 8.09
C GLN A 51 -3.83 -4.54 7.75
N LYS A 52 -3.41 -3.30 7.51
CA LYS A 52 -2.02 -2.93 7.28
C LYS A 52 -1.17 -3.27 8.50
N ASP A 53 -1.60 -2.95 9.72
CA ASP A 53 -0.82 -3.18 10.93
C ASP A 53 -0.63 -4.68 11.20
N ILE A 54 -1.67 -5.48 10.98
CA ILE A 54 -1.57 -6.95 11.07
C ILE A 54 -0.53 -7.46 10.07
N VAL A 55 -0.66 -7.11 8.80
CA VAL A 55 0.26 -7.60 7.75
C VAL A 55 1.68 -7.06 7.98
N MET A 56 1.83 -5.83 8.44
CA MET A 56 3.13 -5.23 8.76
C MET A 56 3.81 -5.95 9.93
N ALA A 57 3.04 -6.42 10.92
CA ALA A 57 3.58 -7.23 12.01
C ALA A 57 4.12 -8.61 11.54
N PHE A 58 3.58 -9.14 10.44
CA PHE A 58 4.08 -10.36 9.80
C PHE A 58 5.15 -10.10 8.73
N ALA A 59 5.35 -8.85 8.33
CA ALA A 59 6.28 -8.51 7.28
C ALA A 59 7.71 -8.39 7.85
N ASP A 60 8.63 -9.19 7.33
CA ASP A 60 10.06 -9.06 7.66
C ASP A 60 10.68 -7.73 7.18
N THR A 61 9.96 -6.98 6.34
CA THR A 61 10.41 -5.71 5.76
C THR A 61 9.47 -4.57 6.12
N SER A 62 10.02 -3.51 6.69
CA SER A 62 9.30 -2.25 6.90
C SER A 62 9.12 -1.52 5.57
N VAL A 63 7.90 -1.51 5.04
CA VAL A 63 7.59 -0.79 3.80
C VAL A 63 7.39 0.70 4.11
N ALA A 64 8.37 1.53 3.72
CA ALA A 64 8.33 2.98 3.88
C ALA A 64 7.73 3.72 2.66
N ALA A 65 7.55 3.03 1.54
CA ALA A 65 6.94 3.57 0.33
C ALA A 65 6.35 2.44 -0.52
N SER A 66 5.16 2.62 -1.07
CA SER A 66 4.49 1.62 -1.91
C SER A 66 5.05 1.47 -3.32
N CYS A 67 5.88 2.43 -3.75
CA CYS A 67 6.45 2.49 -5.08
C CYS A 67 7.97 2.67 -4.99
N PHE A 68 8.73 1.80 -5.65
CA PHE A 68 10.19 1.90 -5.73
C PHE A 68 10.65 3.27 -6.25
N CYS A 69 9.85 3.92 -7.10
CA CYS A 69 10.13 5.27 -7.62
C CYS A 69 10.27 6.35 -6.52
N ARG A 70 9.76 6.10 -5.31
CA ARG A 70 9.93 7.00 -4.15
C ARG A 70 11.17 6.67 -3.31
N VAL A 71 11.66 5.43 -3.37
CA VAL A 71 12.90 5.01 -2.66
C VAL A 71 14.12 5.72 -3.26
N SER A 72 14.11 5.99 -4.57
CA SER A 72 15.14 6.78 -5.25
C SER A 72 15.29 8.20 -4.71
N THR A 73 14.26 8.76 -4.06
CA THR A 73 14.30 10.11 -3.47
C THR A 73 14.93 10.13 -2.08
N VAL A 74 15.08 8.96 -1.42
CA VAL A 74 15.76 8.79 -0.11
C VAL A 74 17.20 8.27 -0.30
N GLY A 75 17.72 8.30 -1.53
CA GLY A 75 19.10 7.92 -1.86
C GLY A 75 20.08 9.08 -1.99
N ASN A 76 19.79 10.25 -1.42
CA ASN A 76 20.72 11.38 -1.46
C ASN A 76 20.74 12.16 -0.14
N LYS A 77 21.44 11.61 0.85
CA LYS A 77 22.10 12.43 1.87
C LYS A 77 23.58 12.07 1.94
N THR A 78 24.33 12.87 1.17
CA THR A 78 25.59 13.54 1.52
C THR A 78 26.83 12.68 1.75
N ASN A 79 27.73 12.78 0.78
CA ASN A 79 29.18 12.71 0.96
C ASN A 79 29.62 13.52 2.19
N GLY A 80 30.49 12.91 2.99
CA GLY A 80 31.29 13.52 4.05
C GLY A 80 32.43 12.59 4.38
#